data_AF-A0A954Z618-F1
#
_entry.id   AF-A0A954Z618-F1
#
_cell.length_a   1.000
_cell.length_b   1.000
_cell.length_c   1.000
_cell.angle_alpha   90.00
_cell.angle_beta   90.00
_cell.angle_gamma   90.00
#
_symmetry.space_group_name_H-M   'P 1'
#
loop_
_entity.id
_entity.type
_entity.pdbx_description
1 polymer ?
#
loop_
_entity_poly.entity_id
_entity_poly.type
_entity_poly.pdbx_seq_one_letter_code
_entity_poly.pdbx_strand_id
1 'polypeptide(L)'
;GAQRLAVIRALRLLRAFRIFKLAHMLSEATALRAAIWAARAKVAVFLSVVLIAVVIVGSAMHLIEGSTPGFKSIPESMYWAIVTMTTVGYGDVSPATALGKALAAGMMVLGYCLIIVPTGIVSAELAQAGAARLSTQVCPECMREGHDADAVHCKFCGARL
;
A
#
# COMPACT_ATOMS: atom_id res chain seq x y z
N GLY A 1 11.14 -53.81 7.76
CA GLY A 1 11.16 -53.06 6.48
C GLY A 1 10.45 -51.71 6.58
N ALA A 2 9.13 -51.72 6.83
CA ALA A 2 8.27 -50.52 6.80
C ALA A 2 8.67 -49.38 7.76
N GLN A 3 9.13 -49.69 8.98
CA GLN A 3 9.52 -48.64 9.94
C GLN A 3 10.76 -47.83 9.50
N ARG A 4 11.71 -48.44 8.78
CA ARG A 4 12.87 -47.69 8.23
C ARG A 4 12.46 -46.73 7.10
N LEU A 5 11.43 -47.08 6.32
CA LEU A 5 10.87 -46.22 5.26
C LEU A 5 10.06 -45.04 5.82
N ALA A 6 9.38 -45.22 6.96
CA ALA A 6 8.65 -44.16 7.66
C ALA A 6 9.62 -43.08 8.19
N VAL A 7 10.74 -43.49 8.77
CA VAL A 7 11.80 -42.57 9.23
C VAL A 7 12.40 -41.79 8.06
N ILE A 8 12.69 -42.44 6.92
CA ILE A 8 13.21 -41.75 5.72
C ILE A 8 12.19 -40.74 5.16
N ARG A 9 10.88 -41.06 5.17
CA ARG A 9 9.81 -40.12 4.77
C ARG A 9 9.70 -38.95 5.73
N ALA A 10 9.80 -39.19 7.04
CA ALA A 10 9.82 -38.14 8.06
C ALA A 10 11.06 -37.23 7.92
N LEU A 11 12.23 -37.80 7.63
CA LEU A 11 13.46 -37.03 7.37
C LEU A 11 13.35 -36.14 6.12
N ARG A 12 12.52 -36.49 5.12
CA ARG A 12 12.24 -35.59 3.98
C ARG A 12 11.42 -34.36 4.39
N LEU A 13 10.61 -34.44 5.44
CA LEU A 13 9.92 -33.27 6.02
C LEU A 13 10.91 -32.27 6.62
N LEU A 14 12.16 -32.68 6.93
CA LEU A 14 13.20 -31.74 7.35
C LEU A 14 13.54 -30.70 6.26
N ARG A 15 13.13 -30.92 5.00
CA ARG A 15 13.21 -29.89 3.96
C ARG A 15 12.32 -28.68 4.24
N ALA A 16 11.27 -28.82 5.07
CA ALA A 16 10.47 -27.70 5.56
C ALA A 16 11.30 -26.71 6.38
N PHE A 17 12.39 -27.15 7.03
CA PHE A 17 13.33 -26.24 7.70
C PHE A 17 14.05 -25.31 6.71
N ARG A 18 13.98 -25.52 5.38
CA ARG A 18 14.37 -24.48 4.41
C ARG A 18 13.58 -23.18 4.59
N ILE A 19 12.41 -23.20 5.23
CA ILE A 19 11.66 -21.99 5.56
C ILE A 19 12.44 -21.08 6.52
N PHE A 20 13.33 -21.62 7.36
CA PHE A 20 14.25 -20.80 8.17
C PHE A 20 15.25 -20.02 7.31
N LYS A 21 15.41 -20.33 6.02
CA LYS A 21 16.17 -19.49 5.09
C LYS A 21 15.44 -18.16 4.79
N LEU A 22 14.10 -18.11 4.89
CA LEU A 22 13.36 -16.83 4.89
C LEU A 22 13.68 -15.99 6.13
N ALA A 23 14.16 -16.58 7.23
CA ALA A 23 14.55 -15.81 8.41
C ALA A 23 15.71 -14.85 8.13
N HIS A 24 16.56 -15.16 7.14
CA HIS A 24 17.59 -14.22 6.68
C HIS A 24 16.98 -13.01 5.94
N MET A 25 15.83 -13.19 5.26
CA MET A 25 15.08 -12.09 4.63
C MET A 25 14.31 -11.23 5.65
N LEU A 26 14.22 -11.64 6.93
CA LEU A 26 13.64 -10.79 7.98
C LEU A 26 14.43 -9.49 8.17
N SER A 27 15.72 -9.48 7.82
CA SER A 27 16.54 -8.26 7.81
C SER A 27 16.07 -7.24 6.76
N GLU A 28 15.50 -7.67 5.64
CA GLU A 28 14.87 -6.80 4.64
C GLU A 28 13.43 -6.42 5.05
N ALA A 29 12.76 -7.30 5.79
CA ALA A 29 11.42 -7.03 6.34
C ALA A 29 11.41 -5.90 7.37
N THR A 30 12.54 -5.63 8.06
CA THR A 30 12.66 -4.47 8.97
C THR A 30 12.64 -3.14 8.20
N ALA A 31 13.29 -3.08 7.03
CA ALA A 31 13.27 -1.90 6.17
C ALA A 31 11.85 -1.64 5.63
N LEU A 32 11.14 -2.68 5.19
CA LEU A 32 9.74 -2.57 4.79
C LEU A 32 8.85 -2.10 5.95
N ARG A 33 9.04 -2.66 7.15
CA ARG A 33 8.31 -2.25 8.36
C ARG A 33 8.57 -0.79 8.70
N ALA A 34 9.82 -0.34 8.61
CA ALA A 34 10.19 1.06 8.85
C ALA A 34 9.55 2.00 7.82
N ALA A 35 9.58 1.63 6.54
CA ALA A 35 8.96 2.40 5.46
C ALA A 35 7.43 2.53 5.65
N ILE A 36 6.73 1.45 6.00
CA ILE A 36 5.30 1.50 6.30
C ILE A 36 5.02 2.40 7.52
N TRP A 37 5.86 2.33 8.56
CA TRP A 37 5.68 3.15 9.75
C TRP A 37 5.93 4.63 9.49
N ALA A 38 6.88 4.96 8.61
CA ALA A 38 7.12 6.32 8.14
C ALA A 38 5.95 6.82 7.25
N ALA A 39 5.41 5.95 6.39
CA ALA A 39 4.28 6.26 5.52
C ALA A 39 2.94 6.44 6.27
N ARG A 40 2.82 5.97 7.53
CA ARG A 40 1.53 5.81 8.22
C ARG A 40 0.64 7.04 8.24
N ALA A 41 1.22 8.24 8.43
CA ALA A 41 0.45 9.48 8.47
C ALA A 41 -0.13 9.85 7.10
N LYS A 42 0.71 9.75 6.05
CA LYS A 42 0.31 9.99 4.65
C LYS A 42 -0.75 8.98 4.20
N VAL A 43 -0.56 7.70 4.55
CA VAL A 43 -1.52 6.62 4.28
C VAL A 43 -2.83 6.83 5.04
N ALA A 44 -2.80 7.24 6.32
CA ALA A 44 -4.00 7.50 7.11
C ALA A 44 -4.85 8.64 6.53
N VAL A 45 -4.21 9.73 6.09
CA VAL A 45 -4.91 10.83 5.40
C VAL A 45 -5.54 10.34 4.11
N PHE A 46 -4.79 9.59 3.31
CA PHE A 46 -5.30 9.00 2.07
C PHE A 46 -6.52 8.10 2.32
N LEU A 47 -6.45 7.19 3.29
CA LEU A 47 -7.58 6.31 3.66
C LEU A 47 -8.79 7.07 4.17
N SER A 48 -8.58 8.22 4.83
CA SER A 48 -9.66 9.09 5.29
C SER A 48 -10.40 9.74 4.11
N VAL A 49 -9.67 10.19 3.08
CA VAL A 49 -10.28 10.71 1.83
C VAL A 49 -11.07 9.63 1.11
N VAL A 50 -10.52 8.42 1.03
CA VAL A 50 -11.18 7.23 0.46
C VAL A 50 -12.49 6.94 1.20
N LEU A 51 -12.47 6.96 2.53
CA LEU A 51 -13.66 6.73 3.35
C LEU A 51 -14.74 7.80 3.11
N ILE A 52 -14.34 9.07 3.02
CA ILE A 52 -15.27 10.18 2.71
C ILE A 52 -15.89 9.96 1.33
N ALA A 53 -15.10 9.58 0.32
CA ALA A 53 -15.60 9.30 -1.03
C ALA A 53 -16.62 8.13 -1.03
N VAL A 54 -16.35 7.06 -0.28
CA VAL A 54 -17.29 5.94 -0.08
C VAL A 54 -18.61 6.41 0.51
N VAL A 55 -18.56 7.24 1.57
CA VAL A 55 -19.77 7.74 2.22
C VAL A 55 -20.58 8.59 1.25
N ILE A 56 -19.93 9.50 0.52
CA ILE A 56 -20.60 10.40 -0.44
C ILE A 56 -21.25 9.60 -1.56
N VAL A 57 -20.48 8.73 -2.24
CA VAL A 57 -20.98 7.99 -3.40
C VAL A 57 -21.97 6.90 -2.97
N GLY A 58 -21.72 6.21 -1.87
CA GLY A 58 -22.65 5.23 -1.31
C GLY A 58 -23.99 5.88 -0.95
N SER A 59 -23.97 7.07 -0.33
CA SER A 59 -25.21 7.82 -0.06
C SER A 59 -25.91 8.27 -1.34
N ALA A 60 -25.16 8.75 -2.34
CA ALA A 60 -25.72 9.13 -3.64
C ALA A 60 -26.36 7.92 -4.36
N MET A 61 -25.71 6.75 -4.31
CA MET A 61 -26.25 5.52 -4.88
C MET A 61 -27.51 5.05 -4.17
N HIS A 62 -27.58 5.17 -2.85
CA HIS A 62 -28.83 4.89 -2.12
C HIS A 62 -29.99 5.79 -2.60
N LEU A 63 -29.73 7.07 -2.89
CA LEU A 63 -30.75 8.00 -3.39
C LEU A 63 -31.17 7.68 -4.83
N ILE A 64 -30.24 7.22 -5.68
CA ILE A 64 -30.49 6.95 -7.11
C ILE A 64 -31.10 5.56 -7.32
N GLU A 65 -30.61 4.56 -6.59
CA GLU A 65 -30.91 3.13 -6.75
C GLU A 65 -31.71 2.56 -5.58
N GLY A 66 -32.29 3.38 -4.69
CA GLY A 66 -32.92 2.91 -3.45
C GLY A 66 -34.06 1.90 -3.62
N SER A 67 -34.67 1.84 -4.81
CA SER A 67 -35.67 0.83 -5.19
C SER A 67 -35.07 -0.52 -5.62
N THR A 68 -33.77 -0.55 -5.93
CA THR A 68 -33.05 -1.72 -6.45
C THR A 68 -32.52 -2.58 -5.29
N PRO A 69 -32.56 -3.92 -5.39
CA PRO A 69 -31.93 -4.80 -4.40
C PRO A 69 -30.45 -4.47 -4.20
N GLY A 70 -30.00 -4.38 -2.95
CA GLY A 70 -28.61 -4.08 -2.58
C GLY A 70 -28.29 -2.60 -2.36
N PHE A 71 -29.25 -1.70 -2.59
CA PHE A 71 -29.13 -0.26 -2.27
C PHE A 71 -30.21 0.22 -1.29
N LYS A 72 -30.77 -0.68 -0.46
CA LYS A 72 -31.92 -0.36 0.42
C LYS A 72 -31.55 0.48 1.62
N SER A 73 -30.28 0.51 1.99
CA SER A 73 -29.76 1.36 3.06
C SER A 73 -28.43 1.99 2.66
N ILE A 74 -28.09 3.10 3.31
CA ILE A 74 -26.79 3.77 3.11
C ILE A 74 -25.63 2.80 3.39
N PRO A 75 -25.63 2.00 4.49
CA PRO A 75 -24.56 1.04 4.73
C PRO A 75 -24.40 -0.03 3.64
N GLU A 76 -25.49 -0.57 3.08
CA GLU A 76 -25.42 -1.52 1.96
C GLU A 76 -24.82 -0.86 0.70
N SER A 77 -25.20 0.38 0.44
CA SER A 77 -24.68 1.15 -0.70
C SER A 77 -23.20 1.53 -0.51
N MET A 78 -22.77 1.78 0.73
CA MET A 78 -21.36 1.97 1.09
C MET A 78 -20.56 0.68 0.90
N TYR A 79 -21.11 -0.48 1.26
CA TYR A 79 -20.47 -1.77 1.00
C TYR A 79 -20.21 -1.97 -0.50
N TRP A 80 -21.22 -1.70 -1.35
CA TRP A 80 -21.05 -1.73 -2.80
C TRP A 80 -19.95 -0.76 -3.28
N ALA A 81 -19.94 0.47 -2.76
CA ALA A 81 -18.94 1.47 -3.10
C ALA A 81 -17.52 1.03 -2.72
N ILE A 82 -17.32 0.40 -1.55
CA ILE A 82 -16.04 -0.17 -1.13
C ILE A 82 -15.59 -1.26 -2.09
N VAL A 83 -16.44 -2.25 -2.35
CA VAL A 83 -16.13 -3.40 -3.23
C VAL A 83 -15.78 -2.95 -4.64
N THR A 84 -16.49 -1.94 -5.15
CA THR A 84 -16.25 -1.38 -6.49
C THR A 84 -14.97 -0.56 -6.55
N MET A 85 -14.78 0.37 -5.60
CA MET A 85 -13.61 1.25 -5.59
C MET A 85 -12.30 0.52 -5.26
N THR A 86 -12.36 -0.55 -4.47
CA THR A 86 -11.21 -1.44 -4.22
C THR A 86 -10.96 -2.44 -5.34
N THR A 87 -11.72 -2.38 -6.44
CA THR A 87 -11.62 -3.27 -7.61
C THR A 87 -11.88 -4.76 -7.34
N VAL A 88 -12.49 -5.09 -6.18
CA VAL A 88 -12.87 -6.47 -5.83
C VAL A 88 -14.02 -6.95 -6.70
N GLY A 89 -15.08 -6.15 -6.82
CA GLY A 89 -16.17 -6.37 -7.78
C GLY A 89 -16.89 -7.73 -7.68
N TYR A 90 -17.40 -8.10 -6.51
CA TYR A 90 -18.11 -9.38 -6.31
C TYR A 90 -19.30 -9.58 -7.27
N GLY A 91 -19.95 -8.50 -7.71
CA GLY A 91 -21.09 -8.55 -8.63
C GLY A 91 -22.41 -8.97 -7.98
N ASP A 92 -22.45 -9.07 -6.66
CA ASP A 92 -23.64 -9.32 -5.83
C ASP A 92 -24.64 -8.15 -5.85
N VAL A 93 -24.13 -6.92 -5.99
CA VAL A 93 -24.91 -5.69 -6.12
C VAL A 93 -24.41 -4.88 -7.32
N SER A 94 -25.32 -4.34 -8.14
CA SER A 94 -24.95 -3.50 -9.28
C SER A 94 -26.04 -2.47 -9.61
N PRO A 95 -25.66 -1.24 -10.03
CA PRO A 95 -26.63 -0.23 -10.43
C PRO A 95 -27.41 -0.63 -11.67
N ALA A 96 -28.73 -0.46 -11.63
CA ALA A 96 -29.61 -0.76 -12.74
C ALA A 96 -29.81 0.47 -13.65
N THR A 97 -29.92 1.66 -13.05
CA THR A 97 -30.25 2.91 -13.74
C THR A 97 -29.07 3.44 -14.56
N ALA A 98 -29.39 4.23 -15.61
CA ALA A 98 -28.36 4.88 -16.42
C ALA A 98 -27.51 5.86 -15.60
N LEU A 99 -28.13 6.60 -14.68
CA LEU A 99 -27.44 7.54 -13.79
C LEU A 99 -26.51 6.82 -12.80
N GLY A 100 -26.98 5.74 -12.18
CA GLY A 100 -26.18 4.91 -11.28
C GLY A 100 -24.99 4.27 -11.99
N LYS A 101 -25.18 3.81 -13.24
CA LYS A 101 -24.08 3.29 -14.08
C LYS A 101 -23.06 4.36 -14.44
N ALA A 102 -23.49 5.59 -14.75
CA ALA A 102 -22.58 6.71 -15.02
C ALA A 102 -21.74 7.06 -13.78
N LEU A 103 -22.37 7.12 -12.60
CA LEU A 103 -21.68 7.36 -11.33
C LEU A 103 -20.69 6.22 -11.00
N ALA A 104 -21.11 4.97 -11.22
CA ALA A 104 -20.25 3.80 -11.04
C ALA A 104 -19.03 3.81 -11.95
N ALA A 105 -19.18 4.19 -13.22
CA ALA A 105 -18.06 4.31 -14.15
C ALA A 105 -17.02 5.33 -13.66
N GLY A 106 -17.47 6.50 -13.18
CA GLY A 106 -16.58 7.49 -12.57
C GLY A 106 -15.86 6.96 -11.32
N MET A 107 -16.57 6.23 -10.45
CA MET A 107 -16.00 5.61 -9.26
C MET A 107 -14.94 4.55 -9.61
N MET A 108 -15.14 3.75 -10.66
CA MET A 108 -14.15 2.76 -11.10
C MET A 108 -12.82 3.43 -11.51
N VAL A 109 -12.88 4.59 -12.17
CA VAL A 109 -11.66 5.37 -12.50
C VAL A 109 -10.96 5.87 -11.23
N LEU A 110 -11.72 6.36 -10.24
CA LEU A 110 -11.16 6.77 -8.95
C LEU A 110 -10.53 5.60 -8.18
N GLY A 111 -11.05 4.37 -8.35
CA GLY A 111 -10.49 3.16 -7.75
C GLY A 111 -9.05 2.87 -8.21
N TYR A 112 -8.69 3.19 -9.45
CA TYR A 112 -7.30 3.03 -9.90
C TYR A 112 -6.33 3.97 -9.17
N CYS A 113 -6.76 5.21 -8.91
CA CYS A 113 -5.98 6.15 -8.09
C CYS A 113 -5.72 5.59 -6.69
N LEU A 114 -6.66 4.79 -6.17
CA LEU A 114 -6.53 4.18 -4.84
C LEU A 114 -5.43 3.14 -4.74
N ILE A 115 -5.11 2.43 -5.82
CA ILE A 115 -4.02 1.44 -5.82
C ILE A 115 -2.66 2.14 -5.97
N ILE A 116 -2.60 3.17 -6.82
CA ILE A 116 -1.35 3.85 -7.17
C ILE A 116 -0.80 4.67 -5.98
N VAL A 117 -1.64 5.43 -5.28
CA VAL A 117 -1.20 6.36 -4.23
C VAL A 117 -0.50 5.68 -3.04
N PRO A 118 -1.08 4.68 -2.34
CA PRO A 118 -0.43 4.04 -1.21
C PRO A 118 0.84 3.28 -1.63
N THR A 119 0.81 2.65 -2.81
CA THR A 119 1.99 1.99 -3.40
C THR A 119 3.11 3.00 -3.65
N GLY A 120 2.79 4.18 -4.20
CA GLY A 120 3.75 5.24 -4.44
C GLY A 120 4.32 5.84 -3.14
N ILE A 121 3.47 6.08 -2.14
CA ILE A 121 3.91 6.58 -0.82
C ILE A 121 4.88 5.59 -0.18
N VAL A 122 4.51 4.32 -0.06
CA VAL A 122 5.37 3.30 0.58
C VAL A 122 6.65 3.08 -0.23
N SER A 123 6.58 3.08 -1.56
CA SER A 123 7.76 2.95 -2.41
C SER A 123 8.73 4.11 -2.24
N ALA A 124 8.23 5.34 -2.09
CA ALA A 124 9.07 6.51 -1.83
C ALA A 124 9.76 6.43 -0.46
N GLU A 125 9.04 6.03 0.59
CA GLU A 125 9.63 5.83 1.92
C GLU A 125 10.67 4.69 1.92
N LEU A 126 10.43 3.61 1.17
CA LEU A 126 11.36 2.49 1.04
C LEU A 126 12.64 2.90 0.28
N ALA A 127 12.50 3.68 -0.79
CA ALA A 127 13.65 4.24 -1.52
C ALA A 127 14.50 5.15 -0.62
N GLN A 128 13.86 5.98 0.22
CA GLN A 128 14.56 6.83 1.18
C GLN A 128 15.24 6.02 2.29
N ALA A 129 14.62 4.95 2.79
CA ALA A 129 15.22 4.07 3.79
C ALA A 129 16.51 3.39 3.28
N GLY A 130 16.60 3.09 1.99
CA GLY A 130 17.82 2.58 1.36
C GLY A 130 18.86 3.66 1.01
N ALA A 131 18.41 4.89 0.75
CA ALA A 131 19.26 6.02 0.39
C ALA A 131 19.89 6.75 1.60
N ALA A 132 19.39 6.53 2.81
CA ALA A 132 19.97 7.04 4.04
C ALA A 132 21.31 6.34 4.39
N ARG A 133 22.31 6.47 3.50
CA ARG A 133 23.70 6.39 3.93
C ARG A 133 23.95 7.62 4.78
N LEU A 134 23.96 7.44 6.10
CA LEU A 134 24.38 8.46 7.05
C LEU A 134 25.77 8.97 6.61
N SER A 135 25.81 10.11 5.94
CA SER A 135 27.05 10.81 5.64
C SER A 135 27.33 11.74 6.82
N THR A 136 28.42 11.50 7.54
CA THR A 136 28.93 12.41 8.57
C THR A 136 29.73 13.56 7.98
N GLN A 137 29.67 13.75 6.66
CA GLN A 137 30.43 14.76 5.95
C GLN A 137 29.78 16.14 6.15
N VAL A 138 30.55 17.04 6.74
CA VAL A 138 30.21 18.45 6.92
C VAL A 138 31.03 19.26 5.93
N CYS A 139 30.41 20.26 5.28
CA CYS A 139 31.17 21.13 4.39
C CYS A 139 32.18 21.96 5.20
N PRO A 140 33.50 21.94 4.86
CA PRO A 140 34.52 22.66 5.62
C PRO A 140 34.40 24.18 5.50
N GLU A 141 33.67 24.69 4.50
CA GLU A 141 33.47 26.13 4.30
C GLU A 141 32.19 26.64 4.98
N CYS A 142 31.02 26.12 4.58
CA CYS A 142 29.75 26.64 5.04
C CYS A 142 29.16 25.90 6.25
N MET A 143 29.85 24.86 6.76
CA MET A 143 29.46 24.06 7.92
C MET A 143 28.07 23.41 7.81
N ARG A 144 27.53 23.29 6.59
CA ARG A 144 26.24 22.62 6.35
C ARG A 144 26.43 21.13 6.17
N GLU A 145 25.49 20.38 6.72
CA GLU A 145 25.41 18.91 6.66
C GLU A 145 24.39 18.44 5.60
N GLY A 146 24.23 17.12 5.47
CA GLY A 146 23.21 16.51 4.62
C GLY A 146 23.59 16.40 3.14
N HIS A 147 24.88 16.17 2.86
CA HIS A 147 25.39 15.85 1.53
C HIS A 147 25.21 14.35 1.23
N ASP A 148 25.02 14.02 -0.04
CA ASP A 148 24.99 12.62 -0.48
C ASP A 148 26.37 11.97 -0.22
N ALA A 149 26.40 10.66 0.03
CA ALA A 149 27.63 9.97 0.44
C ALA A 149 28.74 9.96 -0.63
N ASP A 150 28.40 10.25 -1.88
CA ASP A 150 29.30 10.36 -3.03
C ASP A 150 29.47 11.81 -3.53
N ALA A 151 29.02 12.80 -2.76
CA ALA A 151 29.14 14.20 -3.13
C ALA A 151 30.60 14.69 -3.06
N VAL A 152 31.13 15.16 -4.20
CA VAL A 152 32.47 15.79 -4.29
C VAL A 152 32.43 17.29 -3.99
N HIS A 153 31.25 17.91 -4.16
CA HIS A 153 31.05 19.36 -3.98
C HIS A 153 29.81 19.62 -3.12
N CYS A 154 29.88 20.69 -2.32
CA CYS A 154 28.83 21.13 -1.43
C CYS A 154 27.66 21.69 -2.24
N LYS A 155 26.46 21.11 -2.06
CA LYS A 155 25.24 21.58 -2.77
C LYS A 155 24.76 22.98 -2.38
N PHE A 156 25.31 23.57 -1.31
CA PHE A 156 24.91 24.90 -0.82
C PHE A 156 25.87 26.02 -1.21
N CYS A 157 27.18 25.76 -1.25
CA CYS A 157 28.18 26.79 -1.55
C CYS A 157 29.15 26.42 -2.68
N GLY A 158 29.08 25.22 -3.25
CA GLY A 158 29.94 24.78 -4.35
C GLY A 158 31.38 24.43 -3.97
N ALA A 159 31.79 24.63 -2.71
CA ALA A 159 33.11 24.23 -2.23
C ALA A 159 33.31 22.71 -2.30
N ARG A 160 34.55 22.27 -2.49
CA ARG A 160 34.89 20.84 -2.47
C ARG A 160 34.68 20.27 -1.05
N LEU A 161 34.03 19.11 -0.96
CA LEU A 161 33.76 18.40 0.29
C LEU A 161 34.87 17.42 0.66
#